data_AF-A0A178ZXA7-F1
#
_entry.id   AF-A0A178ZXA7-F1
#
_cell.length_a   1.000
_cell.length_b   1.000
_cell.length_c   1.000
_cell.angle_alpha   90.00
_cell.angle_beta   90.00
_cell.angle_gamma   90.00
#
_symmetry.space_group_name_H-M   'P 1'
#
loop_
_entity.id
_entity.type
_entity.pdbx_description
1 polymer ?
#
loop_
_entity_poly.entity_id
_entity_poly.type
_entity_poly.pdbx_seq_one_letter_code
_entity_poly.pdbx_strand_id
1 'polypeptide(L)'
;MSGVFRYLRQALGFSRSPDKIPSVLQNAIVRDLTRFAEGDRVLVDGSKLTFPLQQNAKFELSKGQIPLNDIIGKPVTSTYVRSSRGALHKVELPSLEDYVTLTPRLVTPVYSSYASSIVSLLDIHPEPHTAISNSGVPLSRLQILEAGTGHGSLTLHLARAIAAANPPPPTNQLPGLRRLAEKKPTHSSPQTEDGSPEAESLTRMWDEWKQKRRAVIHTVEAVPANSLHAEKIVRGFRRGLYWPHVDFYTGDVKEWMTARHRSRNNEFLDYVLLDMPGVHSQIQHVEPAMHDGAKLVVFVPSITQIADCVKAVQELSLPLHMDKVLELGEGISSGRKWDVRFVKPRKSSLSTATTNRETKQTSDEQVPVVASRPESETGPPDGANHKEVEDEEPPESDISSTTQDGQPVMVCRPLVGERTFGGGFIALFRKTSPASAALAAEWRQGQTGRAKRRNR
;
A
#
# COMPACT_ATOMS: atom_id res chain seq x y z
N MET A 1 -25.99 -1.07 -33.03
CA MET A 1 -24.91 -0.52 -33.89
C MET A 1 -23.78 -0.05 -32.98
N SER A 2 -22.50 -0.36 -33.16
CA SER A 2 -21.84 -1.04 -34.27
C SER A 2 -20.58 -1.76 -33.75
N GLY A 3 -20.50 -3.07 -34.01
CA GLY A 3 -19.28 -3.87 -33.91
C GLY A 3 -18.24 -3.56 -35.00
N VAL A 4 -18.35 -2.40 -35.64
CA VAL A 4 -17.54 -1.98 -36.80
C VAL A 4 -16.23 -1.31 -36.36
N PHE A 5 -16.19 -0.70 -35.16
CA PHE A 5 -14.98 -0.06 -34.64
C PHE A 5 -13.90 -1.04 -34.17
N ARG A 6 -14.23 -2.31 -33.93
CA ARG A 6 -13.24 -3.33 -33.53
C ARG A 6 -12.45 -3.86 -34.73
N TYR A 7 -13.04 -3.88 -35.93
CA TYR A 7 -12.38 -4.36 -37.15
C TYR A 7 -11.45 -3.31 -37.80
N LEU A 8 -11.71 -2.02 -37.60
CA LEU A 8 -10.86 -0.94 -38.15
C LEU A 8 -9.48 -0.82 -37.47
N ARG A 9 -9.30 -1.37 -36.26
CA ARG A 9 -7.97 -1.45 -35.63
C ARG A 9 -7.09 -2.57 -36.19
N GLN A 10 -7.68 -3.58 -36.83
CA GLN A 10 -6.95 -4.73 -37.36
C GLN A 10 -6.50 -4.53 -38.81
N ALA A 11 -7.17 -3.64 -39.57
CA ALA A 11 -6.85 -3.34 -40.97
C ALA A 11 -5.73 -2.28 -41.16
N LEU A 12 -5.36 -1.51 -40.12
CA LEU A 12 -4.37 -0.43 -40.21
C LEU A 12 -2.98 -0.76 -39.63
N GLY A 13 -2.65 -2.04 -39.45
CA GLY A 13 -1.26 -2.46 -39.19
C GLY A 13 -0.63 -1.97 -37.87
N PHE A 14 -1.39 -1.37 -36.95
CA PHE A 14 -0.91 -1.03 -35.60
C PHE A 14 -1.05 -2.24 -34.65
N SER A 15 -0.50 -3.38 -35.05
CA SER A 15 -0.25 -4.48 -34.12
C SER A 15 1.11 -4.24 -33.48
N ARG A 16 1.14 -3.55 -32.32
CA ARG A 16 2.27 -3.71 -31.42
C ARG A 16 2.13 -5.11 -30.82
N SER A 17 2.93 -6.05 -31.33
CA SER A 17 3.29 -7.24 -30.58
C SER A 17 3.70 -6.81 -29.18
N PRO A 18 3.25 -7.47 -28.10
CA PRO A 18 3.90 -7.31 -26.82
C PRO A 18 5.25 -8.00 -26.99
N ASP A 19 6.27 -7.22 -27.39
CA ASP A 19 7.65 -7.69 -27.30
C ASP A 19 7.81 -8.21 -25.87
N LYS A 20 8.18 -9.49 -25.75
CA LYS A 20 8.61 -10.11 -24.50
C LYS A 20 9.89 -9.41 -24.08
N ILE A 21 9.76 -8.20 -23.52
CA ILE A 21 10.85 -7.51 -22.86
C ILE A 21 11.17 -8.38 -21.64
N PRO A 22 12.40 -8.93 -21.51
CA PRO A 22 12.82 -9.59 -20.29
C PRO A 22 12.52 -8.66 -19.13
N SER A 23 11.82 -9.15 -18.11
CA SER A 23 11.48 -8.32 -16.97
C SER A 23 12.79 -7.80 -16.40
N VAL A 24 13.00 -6.48 -16.36
CA VAL A 24 14.24 -5.87 -15.85
C VAL A 24 14.57 -6.35 -14.43
N LEU A 25 13.55 -6.80 -13.69
CA LEU A 25 13.68 -7.43 -12.37
C LEU A 25 14.31 -8.84 -12.40
N GLN A 26 14.55 -9.44 -13.56
CA GLN A 26 15.17 -10.75 -13.74
C GLN A 26 16.70 -10.70 -13.76
N ASN A 27 17.34 -9.53 -13.92
CA ASN A 27 18.81 -9.43 -14.08
C ASN A 27 19.50 -8.50 -13.06
N ALA A 28 18.83 -8.15 -11.96
CA ALA A 28 19.42 -7.29 -10.93
C ALA A 28 20.66 -7.96 -10.29
N ILE A 29 21.75 -7.19 -10.09
CA ILE A 29 23.02 -7.63 -9.45
C ILE A 29 23.03 -7.19 -7.97
N VAL A 30 24.00 -7.68 -7.17
CA VAL A 30 24.18 -7.50 -5.71
C VAL A 30 23.68 -6.14 -5.29
N ARG A 31 22.85 -6.13 -4.23
CA ARG A 31 22.13 -4.95 -3.72
C ARG A 31 23.09 -3.91 -3.13
N ASP A 32 23.96 -3.37 -3.98
CA ASP A 32 24.53 -2.06 -3.76
C ASP A 32 23.36 -1.07 -3.79
N LEU A 33 22.94 -0.67 -2.59
CA LEU A 33 21.92 0.37 -2.39
C LEU A 33 22.55 1.76 -2.37
N THR A 34 23.87 1.87 -2.54
CA THR A 34 24.56 3.17 -2.63
C THR A 34 24.46 3.78 -4.03
N ARG A 35 24.05 2.99 -5.04
CA ARG A 35 23.88 3.41 -6.43
C ARG A 35 22.52 2.99 -6.99
N PHE A 36 22.01 3.79 -7.91
CA PHE A 36 20.86 3.41 -8.72
C PHE A 36 21.24 2.28 -9.67
N ALA A 37 20.35 1.30 -9.82
CA ALA A 37 20.54 0.18 -10.71
C ALA A 37 19.30 -0.07 -11.57
N GLU A 38 19.47 -0.87 -12.61
CA GLU A 38 18.33 -1.37 -13.37
C GLU A 38 17.30 -2.07 -12.47
N GLY A 39 16.03 -1.85 -12.77
CA GLY A 39 14.90 -2.36 -11.99
C GLY A 39 14.49 -1.47 -10.81
N ASP A 40 15.31 -0.49 -10.40
CA ASP A 40 14.88 0.51 -9.41
C ASP A 40 13.76 1.37 -9.96
N ARG A 41 12.86 1.81 -9.10
CA ARG A 41 11.96 2.93 -9.41
C ARG A 41 12.45 4.11 -8.61
N VAL A 42 12.57 5.27 -9.25
CA VAL A 42 13.11 6.48 -8.63
C VAL A 42 12.05 7.57 -8.57
N LEU A 43 12.19 8.44 -7.58
CA LEU A 43 11.34 9.61 -7.39
C LEU A 43 12.02 10.82 -8.02
N VAL A 44 11.33 11.47 -8.95
CA VAL A 44 11.77 12.70 -9.60
C VAL A 44 11.06 13.88 -8.95
N ASP A 45 11.83 14.84 -8.47
CA ASP A 45 11.38 16.08 -7.79
C ASP A 45 10.33 15.82 -6.70
N GLY A 46 10.51 14.75 -5.92
CA GLY A 46 9.66 14.41 -4.77
C GLY A 46 8.22 13.98 -5.09
N SER A 47 7.80 13.94 -6.35
CA SER A 47 6.37 13.76 -6.70
C SER A 47 6.09 12.79 -7.84
N LYS A 48 7.09 12.46 -8.66
CA LYS A 48 6.89 11.62 -9.85
C LYS A 48 7.69 10.34 -9.75
N LEU A 49 7.00 9.21 -9.59
CA LEU A 49 7.62 7.89 -9.56
C LEU A 49 7.83 7.38 -10.98
N THR A 50 9.05 6.96 -11.30
CA THR A 50 9.34 6.37 -12.62
C THR A 50 8.80 4.94 -12.75
N PHE A 51 8.71 4.46 -13.99
CA PHE A 51 8.76 3.03 -14.25
C PHE A 51 10.16 2.48 -13.90
N PRO A 52 10.35 1.13 -13.82
CA PRO A 52 11.65 0.57 -13.47
C PRO A 52 12.75 1.08 -14.40
N LEU A 53 13.89 1.50 -13.84
CA LEU A 53 15.05 1.97 -14.58
C LEU A 53 15.51 0.88 -15.54
N GLN A 54 15.63 1.23 -16.81
CA GLN A 54 16.01 0.32 -17.88
C GLN A 54 16.97 1.05 -18.81
N GLN A 55 18.00 0.35 -19.28
CA GLN A 55 18.91 0.92 -20.27
C GLN A 55 18.17 1.40 -21.51
N ASN A 56 18.62 2.53 -22.04
CA ASN A 56 18.13 3.18 -23.26
C ASN A 56 16.66 3.63 -23.21
N ALA A 57 16.01 3.51 -22.04
CA ALA A 57 14.68 4.05 -21.82
C ALA A 57 14.73 5.53 -21.42
N LYS A 58 13.59 6.22 -21.58
CA LYS A 58 13.42 7.63 -21.26
C LYS A 58 12.17 7.83 -20.43
N PHE A 59 12.22 8.76 -19.48
CA PHE A 59 11.08 9.15 -18.66
C PHE A 59 10.54 10.52 -19.08
N GLU A 60 9.25 10.58 -19.39
CA GLU A 60 8.57 11.79 -19.87
C GLU A 60 8.20 12.72 -18.71
N LEU A 61 8.48 14.00 -18.89
CA LEU A 61 8.09 15.10 -17.98
C LEU A 61 7.49 16.25 -18.80
N SER A 62 6.77 17.15 -18.13
CA SER A 62 6.28 18.39 -18.75
C SER A 62 7.41 19.26 -19.33
N LYS A 63 8.60 19.21 -18.70
CA LYS A 63 9.80 19.94 -19.12
C LYS A 63 10.79 19.07 -19.91
N GLY A 64 10.30 18.16 -20.76
CA GLY A 64 11.13 17.32 -21.62
C GLY A 64 11.32 15.90 -21.07
N GLN A 65 12.40 15.25 -21.47
CA GLN A 65 12.64 13.83 -21.15
C GLN A 65 13.92 13.64 -20.37
N ILE A 66 13.93 12.71 -19.43
CA ILE A 66 15.16 12.27 -18.74
C ILE A 66 15.59 10.91 -19.33
N PRO A 67 16.79 10.81 -19.94
CA PRO A 67 17.39 9.52 -20.28
C PRO A 67 17.70 8.72 -19.00
N LEU A 68 17.22 7.48 -18.89
CA LEU A 68 17.42 6.69 -17.67
C LEU A 68 18.86 6.22 -17.49
N ASN A 69 19.64 6.15 -18.58
CA ASN A 69 21.08 5.93 -18.53
C ASN A 69 21.80 7.01 -17.72
N ASP A 70 21.26 8.23 -17.65
CA ASP A 70 21.84 9.31 -16.86
C ASP A 70 21.55 9.15 -15.36
N ILE A 71 20.78 8.14 -14.95
CA ILE A 71 20.47 7.83 -13.55
C ILE A 71 21.21 6.56 -13.11
N ILE A 72 21.19 5.51 -13.95
CA ILE A 72 21.78 4.20 -13.64
C ILE A 72 23.28 4.37 -13.31
N GLY A 73 23.72 3.73 -12.23
CA GLY A 73 25.10 3.79 -11.73
C GLY A 73 25.44 5.03 -10.91
N LYS A 74 24.61 6.09 -10.92
CA LYS A 74 24.83 7.26 -10.06
C LYS A 74 24.61 6.93 -8.58
N PRO A 75 25.30 7.63 -7.67
CA PRO A 75 25.07 7.44 -6.24
C PRO A 75 23.64 7.84 -5.84
N VAL A 76 23.04 7.15 -4.88
CA VAL A 76 21.68 7.47 -4.41
C VAL A 76 21.62 8.78 -3.62
N THR A 77 22.77 9.31 -3.19
CA THR A 77 22.89 10.56 -2.44
C THR A 77 22.85 11.77 -3.37
N SER A 78 21.83 12.63 -3.25
CA SER A 78 21.76 13.95 -3.89
C SER A 78 22.05 13.96 -5.39
N THR A 79 21.44 13.04 -6.14
CA THR A 79 21.60 12.97 -7.60
C THR A 79 20.71 13.97 -8.31
N TYR A 80 21.31 14.72 -9.25
CA TYR A 80 20.61 15.60 -10.16
C TYR A 80 20.89 15.20 -11.61
N VAL A 81 19.86 15.29 -12.45
CA VAL A 81 19.93 14.99 -13.89
C VAL A 81 19.27 16.10 -14.70
N ARG A 82 19.74 16.33 -15.92
CA ARG A 82 19.14 17.32 -16.82
C ARG A 82 18.13 16.63 -17.74
N SER A 83 16.98 17.27 -17.96
CA SER A 83 16.07 16.87 -19.02
C SER A 83 16.61 17.30 -20.40
N SER A 84 16.02 16.78 -21.47
CA SER A 84 16.30 17.18 -22.84
C SER A 84 16.11 18.67 -23.14
N ARG A 85 15.38 19.40 -22.29
CA ARG A 85 15.20 20.86 -22.37
C ARG A 85 16.11 21.64 -21.40
N GLY A 86 17.09 20.97 -20.79
CA GLY A 86 18.11 21.58 -19.92
C GLY A 86 17.69 21.81 -18.46
N ALA A 87 16.44 21.53 -18.09
CA ALA A 87 15.95 21.68 -16.72
C ALA A 87 16.61 20.66 -15.79
N LEU A 88 17.02 21.08 -14.60
CA LEU A 88 17.64 20.22 -13.60
C LEU A 88 16.57 19.59 -12.71
N HIS A 89 16.66 18.28 -12.50
CA HIS A 89 15.72 17.48 -11.73
C HIS A 89 16.46 16.68 -10.66
N LYS A 90 15.88 16.63 -9.45
CA LYS A 90 16.40 15.83 -8.34
C LYS A 90 15.87 14.40 -8.46
N VAL A 91 16.74 13.40 -8.29
CA VAL A 91 16.41 11.98 -8.36
C VAL A 91 16.79 11.28 -7.07
N GLU A 92 15.83 10.59 -6.46
CA GLU A 92 15.99 9.91 -5.18
C GLU A 92 15.35 8.52 -5.19
N LEU A 93 15.72 7.65 -4.25
CA LEU A 93 14.94 6.43 -4.02
C LEU A 93 13.64 6.79 -3.30
N PRO A 94 12.47 6.25 -3.72
CA PRO A 94 11.22 6.49 -3.02
C PRO A 94 11.27 5.85 -1.62
N SER A 95 10.66 6.53 -0.65
CA SER A 95 10.26 5.86 0.59
C SER A 95 9.20 4.79 0.30
N LEU A 96 8.89 3.95 1.29
CA LEU A 96 7.79 2.99 1.14
C LEU A 96 6.44 3.71 0.96
N GLU A 97 6.27 4.88 1.57
CA GLU A 97 5.09 5.72 1.41
C GLU A 97 4.97 6.28 -0.01
N ASP A 98 6.05 6.87 -0.53
CA ASP A 98 6.07 7.38 -1.92
C ASP A 98 5.76 6.25 -2.90
N TYR A 99 6.40 5.09 -2.68
CA TYR A 99 6.25 3.94 -3.55
C TYR A 99 4.81 3.45 -3.61
N VAL A 100 4.17 3.22 -2.46
CA VAL A 100 2.77 2.77 -2.39
C VAL A 100 1.83 3.83 -2.97
N THR A 101 2.05 5.10 -2.64
CA THR A 101 1.13 6.18 -2.99
C THR A 101 1.16 6.49 -4.49
N LEU A 102 2.34 6.48 -5.09
CA LEU A 102 2.57 6.92 -6.48
C LEU A 102 2.55 5.78 -7.50
N THR A 103 2.65 4.52 -7.06
CA THR A 103 2.51 3.38 -7.98
C THR A 103 1.10 3.35 -8.58
N PRO A 104 0.95 3.12 -9.90
CA PRO A 104 -0.35 2.95 -10.53
C PRO A 104 -1.14 1.80 -9.89
N ARG A 105 -2.40 2.07 -9.55
CA ARG A 105 -3.24 1.21 -8.71
C ARG A 105 -4.27 0.48 -9.58
N LEU A 106 -4.42 -0.83 -9.39
CA LEU A 106 -5.61 -1.56 -9.87
C LEU A 106 -6.73 -1.61 -8.83
N VAL A 107 -6.37 -1.49 -7.55
CA VAL A 107 -7.28 -1.53 -6.41
C VAL A 107 -6.82 -0.52 -5.35
N THR A 108 -7.74 -0.13 -4.46
CA THR A 108 -7.42 0.78 -3.35
C THR A 108 -6.38 0.14 -2.42
N PRO A 109 -5.22 0.77 -2.17
CA PRO A 109 -4.24 0.27 -1.23
C PRO A 109 -4.66 0.58 0.22
N VAL A 110 -4.26 -0.29 1.15
CA VAL A 110 -4.06 0.14 2.55
C VAL A 110 -2.91 1.14 2.57
N TYR A 111 -3.18 2.40 2.88
CA TYR A 111 -2.15 3.45 2.89
C TYR A 111 -1.03 3.16 3.90
N SER A 112 0.17 3.68 3.65
CA SER A 112 1.36 3.33 4.44
C SER A 112 1.26 3.71 5.93
N SER A 113 0.58 4.81 6.25
CA SER A 113 0.27 5.20 7.64
C SER A 113 -0.64 4.18 8.33
N TYR A 114 -1.65 3.68 7.60
CA TYR A 114 -2.58 2.67 8.08
C TYR A 114 -1.90 1.31 8.25
N ALA A 115 -1.16 0.86 7.23
CA ALA A 115 -0.39 -0.37 7.28
C ALA A 115 0.65 -0.36 8.41
N SER A 116 1.33 0.77 8.62
CA SER A 116 2.27 0.93 9.75
C SER A 116 1.57 0.86 11.10
N SER A 117 0.37 1.44 11.22
CA SER A 117 -0.45 1.34 12.44
C SER A 117 -0.89 -0.11 12.70
N ILE A 118 -1.35 -0.82 11.66
CA ILE A 118 -1.72 -2.24 11.74
C ILE A 118 -0.54 -3.08 12.22
N VAL A 119 0.62 -2.96 11.56
CA VAL A 119 1.83 -3.73 11.93
C VAL A 119 2.26 -3.41 13.36
N SER A 120 2.16 -2.15 13.80
CA SER A 120 2.49 -1.77 15.18
C SER A 120 1.56 -2.42 16.20
N LEU A 121 0.25 -2.56 15.90
CA LEU A 121 -0.71 -3.25 16.78
C LEU A 121 -0.44 -4.75 16.91
N LEU A 122 0.11 -5.35 15.85
CA LEU A 122 0.47 -6.76 15.86
C LEU A 122 1.66 -7.06 16.77
N ASP A 123 2.50 -6.06 17.08
CA ASP A 123 3.64 -6.20 18.00
C ASP A 123 4.54 -7.39 17.61
N ILE A 124 4.94 -7.40 16.33
CA ILE A 124 5.70 -8.50 15.71
C ILE A 124 7.19 -8.34 16.05
N HIS A 125 7.73 -9.32 16.78
CA HIS A 125 9.14 -9.34 17.23
C HIS A 125 9.84 -10.65 16.83
N PRO A 126 10.10 -10.87 15.54
CA PRO A 126 10.76 -12.08 15.10
C PRO A 126 12.24 -12.03 15.49
N GLU A 127 12.78 -13.16 15.95
CA GLU A 127 14.20 -13.24 16.27
C GLU A 127 15.04 -13.06 14.99
N PRO A 128 16.04 -12.15 14.98
CA PRO A 128 16.92 -11.97 13.84
C PRO A 128 17.61 -13.27 13.43
N HIS A 129 17.89 -13.41 12.15
CA HIS A 129 18.70 -14.51 11.67
C HIS A 129 20.13 -14.41 12.23
N THR A 130 20.58 -15.46 12.91
CA THR A 130 21.96 -15.61 13.37
C THR A 130 22.57 -16.87 12.75
N ALA A 131 23.84 -16.81 12.37
CA ALA A 131 24.56 -17.97 11.83
C ALA A 131 24.81 -19.06 12.89
N ILE A 132 24.67 -18.71 14.17
CA ILE A 132 24.95 -19.57 15.32
C ILE A 132 23.62 -19.95 15.98
N SER A 133 23.11 -21.14 15.67
CA SER A 133 21.93 -21.70 16.34
C SER A 133 22.32 -22.23 17.73
N ASN A 134 22.44 -21.34 18.71
CA ASN A 134 22.94 -21.69 20.06
C ASN A 134 21.92 -22.38 20.97
N SER A 135 20.66 -22.55 20.58
CA SER A 135 19.63 -22.96 21.53
C SER A 135 19.32 -24.47 21.56
N GLY A 136 19.64 -25.26 20.52
CA GLY A 136 19.22 -26.68 20.45
C GLY A 136 17.69 -26.90 20.47
N VAL A 137 16.90 -25.84 20.66
CA VAL A 137 15.44 -25.81 20.62
C VAL A 137 15.03 -25.51 19.18
N PRO A 138 14.20 -26.34 18.54
CA PRO A 138 13.60 -26.01 17.27
C PRO A 138 12.79 -24.71 17.41
N LEU A 139 13.27 -23.62 16.82
CA LEU A 139 12.55 -22.36 16.81
C LEU A 139 11.32 -22.52 15.93
N SER A 140 10.14 -22.20 16.46
CA SER A 140 8.91 -22.18 15.66
C SER A 140 9.03 -21.15 14.55
N ARG A 141 8.53 -21.50 13.37
CA ARG A 141 8.48 -20.60 12.23
C ARG A 141 7.29 -19.67 12.39
N LEU A 142 7.54 -18.36 12.42
CA LEU A 142 6.49 -17.35 12.47
C LEU A 142 5.73 -17.33 11.13
N GLN A 143 4.41 -17.48 11.19
CA GLN A 143 3.57 -17.54 9.99
C GLN A 143 2.43 -16.53 10.07
N ILE A 144 2.37 -15.67 9.06
CA ILE A 144 1.35 -14.64 8.91
C ILE A 144 0.46 -15.03 7.73
N LEU A 145 -0.86 -15.05 7.93
CA LEU A 145 -1.83 -15.09 6.84
C LEU A 145 -2.33 -13.68 6.56
N GLU A 146 -2.26 -13.25 5.30
CA GLU A 146 -2.94 -12.07 4.78
C GLU A 146 -3.95 -12.55 3.72
N ALA A 147 -5.22 -12.16 3.84
CA ALA A 147 -6.24 -12.47 2.85
C ALA A 147 -6.91 -11.19 2.35
N GLY A 148 -6.89 -11.03 1.03
CA GLY A 148 -7.01 -9.73 0.38
C GLY A 148 -5.62 -9.11 0.17
N THR A 149 -4.80 -9.69 -0.72
CA THR A 149 -3.51 -9.10 -1.06
C THR A 149 -3.68 -7.70 -1.67
N GLY A 150 -4.72 -7.52 -2.49
CA GLY A 150 -5.10 -6.23 -3.06
C GLY A 150 -3.97 -5.56 -3.84
N HIS A 151 -3.48 -4.42 -3.34
CA HIS A 151 -2.37 -3.68 -3.93
C HIS A 151 -0.99 -4.24 -3.52
N GLY A 152 -0.91 -5.02 -2.44
CA GLY A 152 0.37 -5.46 -1.85
C GLY A 152 1.02 -4.42 -0.92
N SER A 153 0.31 -3.36 -0.54
CA SER A 153 0.83 -2.34 0.38
C SER A 153 1.01 -2.88 1.80
N LEU A 154 -0.02 -3.52 2.36
CA LEU A 154 0.05 -4.17 3.67
C LEU A 154 1.08 -5.30 3.66
N THR A 155 1.09 -6.11 2.60
CA THR A 155 2.12 -7.12 2.33
C THR A 155 3.56 -6.56 2.44
N LEU A 156 3.85 -5.41 1.83
CA LEU A 156 5.18 -4.78 1.91
C LEU A 156 5.55 -4.38 3.35
N HIS A 157 4.58 -3.88 4.12
CA HIS A 157 4.82 -3.47 5.51
C HIS A 157 5.03 -4.68 6.43
N LEU A 158 4.24 -5.74 6.27
CA LEU A 158 4.43 -7.01 6.97
C LEU A 158 5.80 -7.61 6.62
N ALA A 159 6.15 -7.64 5.33
CA ALA A 159 7.39 -8.24 4.87
C ALA A 159 8.61 -7.46 5.37
N ARG A 160 8.51 -6.12 5.49
CA ARG A 160 9.51 -5.30 6.17
C ARG A 160 9.69 -5.70 7.64
N ALA A 161 8.61 -5.98 8.36
CA ALA A 161 8.66 -6.37 9.78
C ALA A 161 9.34 -7.73 10.00
N ILE A 162 9.23 -8.66 9.05
CA ILE A 162 9.75 -10.02 9.20
C ILE A 162 11.05 -10.33 8.43
N ALA A 163 11.52 -9.42 7.58
CA ALA A 163 12.64 -9.67 6.68
C ALA A 163 13.91 -10.12 7.40
N ALA A 164 14.24 -9.45 8.51
CA ALA A 164 15.46 -9.71 9.29
C ALA A 164 15.48 -11.08 9.98
N ALA A 165 14.33 -11.75 10.12
CA ALA A 165 14.23 -13.08 10.70
C ALA A 165 14.81 -14.17 9.78
N ASN A 166 14.90 -13.89 8.49
CA ASN A 166 15.26 -14.86 7.46
C ASN A 166 16.73 -14.73 7.08
N PRO A 167 17.38 -15.83 6.65
CA PRO A 167 18.74 -15.76 6.12
C PRO A 167 18.83 -14.82 4.91
N PRO A 168 20.00 -14.24 4.61
CA PRO A 168 20.18 -13.44 3.39
C PRO A 168 19.76 -14.24 2.13
N PRO A 169 19.01 -13.64 1.19
CA PRO A 169 18.65 -14.29 -0.07
C PRO A 169 19.88 -14.77 -0.88
N PRO A 170 19.77 -15.87 -1.65
CA PRO A 170 20.92 -16.60 -2.17
C PRO A 170 21.60 -15.95 -3.39
N THR A 171 20.91 -15.05 -4.10
CA THR A 171 21.43 -14.42 -5.33
C THR A 171 20.74 -13.09 -5.60
N ASN A 172 21.26 -12.38 -6.60
CA ASN A 172 20.73 -11.11 -7.08
C ASN A 172 19.64 -11.31 -8.14
N GLN A 173 19.61 -12.49 -8.76
CA GLN A 173 18.63 -12.85 -9.76
C GLN A 173 17.33 -13.33 -9.12
N LEU A 174 16.20 -12.70 -9.45
CA LEU A 174 14.89 -13.16 -9.00
C LEU A 174 14.33 -14.20 -9.99
N PRO A 175 13.65 -15.26 -9.51
CA PRO A 175 12.92 -16.19 -10.37
C PRO A 175 11.88 -15.43 -11.20
N GLY A 176 11.46 -16.00 -12.34
CA GLY A 176 10.40 -15.44 -13.17
C GLY A 176 9.13 -15.12 -12.38
N LEU A 177 8.36 -14.12 -12.83
CA LEU A 177 7.04 -13.85 -12.26
C LEU A 177 6.16 -15.11 -12.40
N ARG A 178 5.37 -15.43 -11.38
CA ARG A 178 4.42 -16.56 -11.46
C ARG A 178 3.53 -16.38 -12.68
N ARG A 179 3.34 -17.48 -13.42
CA ARG A 179 2.26 -17.59 -14.41
C ARG A 179 1.07 -18.22 -13.70
N LEU A 180 -0.11 -17.67 -13.91
CA LEU A 180 -1.34 -18.31 -13.45
C LEU A 180 -1.59 -19.51 -14.37
N ALA A 181 -1.48 -20.72 -13.83
CA ALA A 181 -1.91 -21.91 -14.54
C ALA A 181 -3.44 -21.85 -14.71
N GLU A 182 -3.94 -22.22 -15.89
CA GLU A 182 -5.37 -22.43 -16.10
C GLU A 182 -5.85 -23.53 -15.14
N LYS A 183 -6.65 -23.15 -14.14
CA LYS A 183 -7.37 -23.99 -13.16
C LYS A 183 -6.75 -25.37 -12.86
N LYS A 184 -5.82 -25.43 -11.90
CA LYS A 184 -5.67 -26.53 -10.93
C LYS A 184 -4.91 -26.05 -9.69
N PRO A 185 -5.35 -26.38 -8.45
CA PRO A 185 -4.65 -26.01 -7.24
C PRO A 185 -3.56 -27.04 -6.97
N THR A 186 -2.34 -26.77 -7.44
CA THR A 186 -1.17 -27.55 -7.05
C THR A 186 -0.06 -26.61 -6.58
N HIS A 187 0.63 -27.07 -5.54
CA HIS A 187 1.70 -26.41 -4.81
C HIS A 187 2.55 -25.45 -5.66
N SER A 188 2.80 -24.28 -5.07
CA SER A 188 3.61 -23.19 -5.59
C SER A 188 5.02 -23.65 -5.95
N SER A 189 5.20 -24.08 -7.19
CA SER A 189 6.47 -24.04 -7.90
C SER A 189 6.21 -23.29 -9.21
N PRO A 190 6.98 -22.25 -9.55
CA PRO A 190 6.84 -21.59 -10.85
C PRO A 190 7.18 -22.61 -11.94
N GLN A 191 6.17 -23.09 -12.68
CA GLN A 191 6.42 -23.89 -13.87
C GLN A 191 6.96 -22.95 -14.97
N THR A 192 8.25 -23.06 -15.28
CA THR A 192 8.93 -22.36 -16.38
C THR A 192 8.81 -23.17 -17.67
N GLU A 193 8.20 -22.59 -18.71
CA GLU A 193 8.32 -23.09 -20.09
C GLU A 193 9.68 -22.75 -20.74
N ASP A 194 10.51 -21.92 -20.10
CA ASP A 194 11.94 -21.92 -20.42
C ASP A 194 12.55 -23.07 -19.63
N GLY A 195 12.44 -24.30 -20.17
CA GLY A 195 13.08 -25.50 -19.63
C GLY A 195 14.61 -25.45 -19.74
N SER A 196 15.22 -24.26 -19.63
CA SER A 196 16.67 -24.14 -19.57
C SER A 196 17.15 -24.68 -18.22
N PRO A 197 18.24 -25.45 -18.20
CA PRO A 197 18.83 -25.96 -16.96
C PRO A 197 19.11 -24.86 -15.92
N GLU A 198 19.40 -23.63 -16.38
CA GLU A 198 19.68 -22.48 -15.52
C GLU A 198 18.44 -21.98 -14.77
N ALA A 199 17.28 -21.90 -15.44
CA ALA A 199 16.03 -21.45 -14.84
C ALA A 199 15.53 -22.45 -13.77
N GLU A 200 15.69 -23.75 -14.03
CA GLU A 200 15.40 -24.80 -13.05
C GLU A 200 16.34 -24.74 -11.85
N SER A 201 17.64 -24.57 -12.09
CA SER A 201 18.64 -24.44 -11.02
C SER A 201 18.36 -23.23 -10.13
N LEU A 202 18.05 -22.07 -10.73
CA LEU A 202 17.65 -20.87 -10.01
C LEU A 202 16.41 -21.12 -9.14
N THR A 203 15.39 -21.77 -9.70
CA THR A 203 14.15 -22.10 -8.97
C THR A 203 14.42 -23.00 -7.77
N ARG A 204 15.18 -24.09 -7.95
CA ARG A 204 15.53 -25.03 -6.87
C ARG A 204 16.31 -24.33 -5.74
N MET A 205 17.29 -23.50 -6.08
CA MET A 205 18.05 -22.72 -5.10
C MET A 205 17.14 -21.79 -4.26
N TRP A 206 16.19 -21.12 -4.91
CA TRP A 206 15.23 -20.26 -4.21
C TRP A 206 14.26 -21.06 -3.34
N ASP A 207 13.80 -22.23 -3.80
CA ASP A 207 12.93 -23.12 -3.02
C ASP A 207 13.65 -23.66 -1.77
N GLU A 208 14.91 -24.09 -1.91
CA GLU A 208 15.74 -24.50 -0.77
C GLU A 208 15.95 -23.36 0.24
N TRP A 209 16.18 -22.13 -0.24
CA TRP A 209 16.28 -20.96 0.64
C TRP A 209 14.94 -20.66 1.33
N LYS A 210 13.81 -20.76 0.62
CA LYS A 210 12.47 -20.53 1.17
C LYS A 210 12.10 -21.51 2.28
N GLN A 211 12.67 -22.71 2.27
CA GLN A 211 12.52 -23.70 3.34
C GLN A 211 13.26 -23.29 4.63
N LYS A 212 14.37 -22.56 4.51
CA LYS A 212 15.19 -22.06 5.63
C LYS A 212 14.61 -20.80 6.30
N ARG A 213 13.51 -20.24 5.77
CA ARG A 213 12.84 -19.06 6.35
C ARG A 213 12.30 -19.37 7.74
N ARG A 214 12.58 -18.47 8.69
CA ARG A 214 12.05 -18.48 10.05
C ARG A 214 10.77 -17.65 10.20
N ALA A 215 10.48 -16.80 9.22
CA ALA A 215 9.22 -16.05 9.16
C ALA A 215 8.71 -15.99 7.72
N VAL A 216 7.40 -16.14 7.53
CA VAL A 216 6.78 -16.09 6.20
C VAL A 216 5.40 -15.43 6.24
N ILE A 217 5.10 -14.69 5.18
CA ILE A 217 3.75 -14.22 4.90
C ILE A 217 3.15 -15.11 3.82
N HIS A 218 2.00 -15.68 4.10
CA HIS A 218 1.13 -16.31 3.12
C HIS A 218 0.07 -15.28 2.73
N THR A 219 0.11 -14.78 1.50
CA THR A 219 -0.88 -13.82 1.01
C THR A 219 -1.80 -14.45 -0.03
N VAL A 220 -3.10 -14.37 0.22
CA VAL A 220 -4.13 -15.01 -0.60
C VAL A 220 -5.01 -13.95 -1.25
N GLU A 221 -5.13 -14.01 -2.57
CA GLU A 221 -5.94 -13.09 -3.36
C GLU A 221 -6.88 -13.86 -4.29
N ALA A 222 -8.17 -13.58 -4.16
CA ALA A 222 -9.21 -14.25 -4.94
C ALA A 222 -9.17 -13.84 -6.42
N VAL A 223 -8.85 -12.58 -6.71
CA VAL A 223 -8.85 -12.04 -8.07
C VAL A 223 -7.47 -12.21 -8.70
N PRO A 224 -7.31 -13.05 -9.75
CA PRO A 224 -5.98 -13.38 -10.27
C PRO A 224 -5.20 -12.17 -10.81
N ALA A 225 -5.90 -11.19 -11.41
CA ALA A 225 -5.29 -9.95 -11.87
C ALA A 225 -4.68 -9.12 -10.72
N ASN A 226 -5.38 -9.04 -9.58
CA ASN A 226 -4.91 -8.36 -8.38
C ASN A 226 -3.72 -9.10 -7.78
N SER A 227 -3.76 -10.44 -7.76
CA SER A 227 -2.66 -11.27 -7.23
C SER A 227 -1.36 -11.03 -7.99
N LEU A 228 -1.42 -11.04 -9.33
CA LEU A 228 -0.27 -10.75 -10.18
C LEU A 228 0.19 -9.30 -10.05
N HIS A 229 -0.74 -8.35 -9.90
CA HIS A 229 -0.41 -6.95 -9.72
C HIS A 229 0.31 -6.68 -8.40
N ALA A 230 -0.22 -7.19 -7.29
CA ALA A 230 0.42 -7.09 -5.98
C ALA A 230 1.81 -7.74 -5.99
N GLU A 231 1.96 -8.92 -6.59
CA GLU A 231 3.28 -9.54 -6.71
C GLU A 231 4.25 -8.67 -7.51
N LYS A 232 3.83 -8.08 -8.63
CA LYS A 232 4.67 -7.13 -9.39
C LYS A 232 5.08 -5.93 -8.53
N ILE A 233 4.17 -5.40 -7.71
CA ILE A 233 4.44 -4.27 -6.81
C ILE A 233 5.46 -4.66 -5.74
N VAL A 234 5.26 -5.79 -5.07
CA VAL A 234 6.17 -6.28 -4.02
C VAL A 234 7.55 -6.61 -4.60
N ARG A 235 7.61 -7.20 -5.81
CA ARG A 235 8.85 -7.45 -6.55
C ARG A 235 9.55 -6.17 -7.01
N GLY A 236 8.81 -5.12 -7.30
CA GLY A 236 9.36 -3.85 -7.78
C GLY A 236 10.01 -3.00 -6.68
N PHE A 237 9.64 -3.20 -5.41
CA PHE A 237 10.18 -2.38 -4.33
C PHE A 237 11.64 -2.74 -4.06
N ARG A 238 12.56 -1.81 -4.37
CA ARG A 238 14.02 -1.96 -4.17
C ARG A 238 14.55 -3.30 -4.69
N ARG A 239 14.21 -3.64 -5.93
CA ARG A 239 14.64 -4.87 -6.63
C ARG A 239 14.31 -6.13 -5.84
N GLY A 240 13.04 -6.22 -5.46
CA GLY A 240 12.45 -7.35 -4.73
C GLY A 240 12.93 -7.44 -3.29
N LEU A 241 13.21 -6.31 -2.61
CA LEU A 241 13.75 -6.30 -1.25
C LEU A 241 12.99 -7.25 -0.32
N TYR A 242 11.66 -7.18 -0.39
CA TYR A 242 10.76 -7.89 0.49
C TYR A 242 10.06 -9.10 -0.13
N TRP A 243 10.08 -9.23 -1.46
CA TRP A 243 9.43 -10.35 -2.16
C TRP A 243 9.84 -11.76 -1.66
N PRO A 244 11.12 -12.04 -1.33
CA PRO A 244 11.54 -13.34 -0.80
C PRO A 244 10.76 -13.84 0.42
N HIS A 245 10.25 -12.92 1.24
CA HIS A 245 9.60 -13.24 2.52
C HIS A 245 8.10 -13.53 2.39
N VAL A 246 7.58 -13.51 1.15
CA VAL A 246 6.15 -13.63 0.85
C VAL A 246 5.91 -14.81 -0.09
N ASP A 247 4.93 -15.64 0.25
CA ASP A 247 4.36 -16.66 -0.62
C ASP A 247 2.99 -16.19 -1.09
N PHE A 248 2.84 -16.04 -2.41
CA PHE A 248 1.62 -15.56 -3.05
C PHE A 248 0.76 -16.74 -3.52
N TYR A 249 -0.52 -16.69 -3.17
CA TYR A 249 -1.54 -17.64 -3.58
C TYR A 249 -2.67 -16.92 -4.29
N THR A 250 -3.26 -17.60 -5.26
CA THR A 250 -4.40 -17.10 -6.01
C THR A 250 -5.56 -18.06 -5.84
N GLY A 251 -6.68 -17.55 -5.33
CA GLY A 251 -7.86 -18.35 -5.02
C GLY A 251 -8.56 -17.89 -3.76
N ASP A 252 -9.55 -18.67 -3.35
CA ASP A 252 -10.33 -18.39 -2.15
C ASP A 252 -9.58 -18.81 -0.88
N VAL A 253 -9.69 -18.00 0.18
CA VAL A 253 -8.96 -18.24 1.44
C VAL A 253 -9.46 -19.51 2.14
N LYS A 254 -10.75 -19.82 2.10
CA LYS A 254 -11.29 -21.05 2.68
C LYS A 254 -10.79 -22.28 1.93
N GLU A 255 -10.71 -22.23 0.60
CA GLU A 255 -10.10 -23.30 -0.19
C GLU A 255 -8.61 -23.50 0.16
N TRP A 256 -7.86 -22.40 0.28
CA TRP A 256 -6.45 -22.42 0.67
C TRP A 256 -6.27 -23.05 2.06
N MET A 257 -7.08 -22.64 3.05
CA MET A 257 -7.09 -23.22 4.40
C MET A 257 -7.37 -24.73 4.37
N THR A 258 -8.38 -25.14 3.60
CA THR A 258 -8.77 -26.56 3.46
C THR A 258 -7.64 -27.40 2.86
N ALA A 259 -6.94 -26.87 1.85
CA ALA A 259 -5.80 -27.55 1.24
C ALA A 259 -4.64 -27.70 2.24
N ARG A 260 -4.40 -26.68 3.07
CA ARG A 260 -3.31 -26.68 4.06
C ARG A 260 -3.56 -27.65 5.21
N HIS A 261 -4.81 -27.74 5.68
CA HIS A 261 -5.20 -28.64 6.77
C HIS A 261 -4.92 -30.12 6.45
N ARG A 262 -4.98 -30.51 5.17
CA ARG A 262 -4.64 -31.87 4.72
C ARG A 262 -3.14 -32.21 4.82
N SER A 263 -2.25 -31.21 5.02
CA SER A 263 -0.79 -31.33 4.83
C SER A 263 0.07 -31.42 6.11
N ARG A 264 -0.54 -31.65 7.29
CA ARG A 264 0.03 -31.69 8.68
C ARG A 264 0.08 -30.35 9.43
N ASN A 265 -0.14 -30.47 10.74
CA ASN A 265 -0.33 -29.47 11.80
C ASN A 265 -1.58 -28.58 11.64
N ASN A 266 -2.48 -28.67 12.63
CA ASN A 266 -3.75 -27.96 12.58
C ASN A 266 -3.55 -26.47 12.88
N GLU A 267 -2.77 -26.14 13.91
CA GLU A 267 -2.49 -24.76 14.32
C GLU A 267 -1.07 -24.37 13.91
N PHE A 268 -0.94 -23.33 13.10
CA PHE A 268 0.35 -22.91 12.56
C PHE A 268 0.47 -21.40 12.33
N LEU A 269 -0.60 -20.63 12.51
CA LEU A 269 -0.64 -19.18 12.25
C LEU A 269 -0.49 -18.40 13.57
N ASP A 270 0.46 -17.47 13.59
CA ASP A 270 0.65 -16.52 14.70
C ASP A 270 -0.18 -15.25 14.51
N TYR A 271 -0.36 -14.86 13.24
CA TYR A 271 -1.07 -13.65 12.85
C TYR A 271 -1.96 -13.91 11.64
N VAL A 272 -3.17 -13.37 11.68
CA VAL A 272 -4.12 -13.38 10.56
C VAL A 272 -4.59 -11.96 10.29
N LEU A 273 -4.55 -11.52 9.05
CA LEU A 273 -5.02 -10.22 8.61
C LEU A 273 -6.01 -10.42 7.47
N LEU A 274 -7.22 -9.88 7.62
CA LEU A 274 -8.28 -9.98 6.63
C LEU A 274 -8.68 -8.58 6.17
N ASP A 275 -8.42 -8.27 4.90
CA ASP A 275 -8.80 -7.04 4.20
C ASP A 275 -9.62 -7.42 2.96
N MET A 276 -10.84 -7.90 3.21
CA MET A 276 -11.72 -8.45 2.18
C MET A 276 -13.19 -8.28 2.54
N PRO A 277 -14.11 -8.25 1.55
CA PRO A 277 -15.54 -8.25 1.82
C PRO A 277 -15.98 -9.56 2.48
N GLY A 278 -17.10 -9.51 3.22
CA GLY A 278 -17.69 -10.71 3.84
C GLY A 278 -16.81 -11.33 4.94
N VAL A 279 -15.94 -10.54 5.57
CA VAL A 279 -14.89 -11.03 6.47
C VAL A 279 -15.41 -11.89 7.64
N HIS A 280 -16.59 -11.57 8.18
CA HIS A 280 -17.24 -12.31 9.27
C HIS A 280 -17.43 -13.81 8.93
N SER A 281 -17.70 -14.12 7.65
CA SER A 281 -17.90 -15.50 7.19
C SER A 281 -16.61 -16.31 7.14
N GLN A 282 -15.45 -15.63 7.06
CA GLN A 282 -14.14 -16.25 6.91
C GLN A 282 -13.46 -16.57 8.25
N ILE A 283 -13.86 -15.89 9.33
CA ILE A 283 -13.25 -16.05 10.67
C ILE A 283 -13.25 -17.52 11.12
N GLN A 284 -14.37 -18.22 10.93
CA GLN A 284 -14.51 -19.64 11.29
C GLN A 284 -13.57 -20.57 10.50
N HIS A 285 -13.10 -20.15 9.32
CA HIS A 285 -12.23 -20.96 8.47
C HIS A 285 -10.75 -20.78 8.82
N VAL A 286 -10.38 -19.62 9.37
CA VAL A 286 -8.99 -19.32 9.75
C VAL A 286 -8.69 -19.64 11.22
N GLU A 287 -9.67 -19.50 12.11
CA GLU A 287 -9.52 -19.75 13.55
C GLU A 287 -8.91 -21.12 13.89
N PRO A 288 -9.31 -22.24 13.25
CA PRO A 288 -8.75 -23.55 13.58
C PRO A 288 -7.25 -23.67 13.32
N ALA A 289 -6.67 -22.77 12.52
CA ALA A 289 -5.24 -22.74 12.24
C ALA A 289 -4.44 -21.74 13.05
N MET A 290 -5.10 -20.92 13.85
CA MET A 290 -4.45 -19.96 14.73
C MET A 290 -3.91 -20.65 15.98
N HIS A 291 -2.68 -20.34 16.38
CA HIS A 291 -2.16 -20.75 17.68
C HIS A 291 -2.94 -20.10 18.83
N ASP A 292 -2.86 -20.68 20.03
CA ASP A 292 -3.29 -19.97 21.24
C ASP A 292 -2.51 -18.66 21.41
N GLY A 293 -3.21 -17.57 21.70
CA GLY A 293 -2.64 -16.22 21.75
C GLY A 293 -2.42 -15.54 20.39
N ALA A 294 -2.66 -16.21 19.27
CA ALA A 294 -2.53 -15.62 17.94
C ALA A 294 -3.49 -14.43 17.76
N LYS A 295 -3.06 -13.44 16.97
CA LYS A 295 -3.83 -12.21 16.72
C LYS A 295 -4.52 -12.26 15.36
N LEU A 296 -5.79 -11.87 15.33
CA LEU A 296 -6.58 -11.68 14.11
C LEU A 296 -6.91 -10.20 13.96
N VAL A 297 -6.49 -9.60 12.84
CA VAL A 297 -6.85 -8.25 12.43
C VAL A 297 -7.90 -8.33 11.33
N VAL A 298 -8.99 -7.59 11.52
CA VAL A 298 -10.01 -7.35 10.51
C VAL A 298 -9.95 -5.88 10.13
N PHE A 299 -9.77 -5.58 8.84
CA PHE A 299 -9.83 -4.22 8.29
C PHE A 299 -11.06 -4.08 7.38
N VAL A 300 -11.96 -3.15 7.72
CA VAL A 300 -13.26 -2.99 7.04
C VAL A 300 -13.64 -1.51 6.92
N PRO A 301 -14.40 -1.12 5.87
CA PRO A 301 -14.76 0.29 5.69
C PRO A 301 -15.82 0.81 6.68
N SER A 302 -16.63 -0.06 7.30
CA SER A 302 -17.70 0.35 8.24
C SER A 302 -17.59 -0.34 9.60
N ILE A 303 -17.89 0.41 10.67
CA ILE A 303 -18.00 -0.10 12.04
C ILE A 303 -19.07 -1.20 12.17
N THR A 304 -20.13 -1.17 11.36
CA THR A 304 -21.18 -2.21 11.37
C THR A 304 -20.65 -3.56 10.90
N GLN A 305 -19.63 -3.59 10.04
CA GLN A 305 -19.00 -4.85 9.62
C GLN A 305 -18.17 -5.48 10.74
N ILE A 306 -17.63 -4.67 11.67
CA ILE A 306 -17.03 -5.19 12.91
C ILE A 306 -18.12 -5.81 13.78
N ALA A 307 -19.30 -5.18 13.87
CA ALA A 307 -20.43 -5.74 14.61
C ALA A 307 -20.85 -7.11 14.04
N ASP A 308 -20.86 -7.29 12.71
CA ASP A 308 -21.10 -8.59 12.08
C ASP A 308 -20.04 -9.64 12.48
N CYS A 309 -18.78 -9.24 12.61
CA CYS A 309 -17.71 -10.14 13.07
C CYS A 309 -17.91 -10.57 14.52
N VAL A 310 -18.25 -9.62 15.40
CA VAL A 310 -18.54 -9.91 16.82
C VAL A 310 -19.72 -10.87 16.94
N LYS A 311 -20.78 -10.62 16.16
CA LYS A 311 -21.95 -11.50 16.09
C LYS A 311 -21.57 -12.91 15.64
N ALA A 312 -20.79 -13.05 14.56
CA ALA A 312 -20.33 -14.34 14.06
C ALA A 312 -19.47 -15.10 15.09
N VAL A 313 -18.54 -14.41 15.77
CA VAL A 313 -17.72 -14.98 16.84
C VAL A 313 -18.59 -15.52 17.99
N GLN A 314 -19.62 -14.77 18.38
CA GLN A 314 -20.54 -15.17 19.44
C GLN A 314 -21.43 -16.34 19.03
N GLU A 315 -22.08 -16.27 17.86
CA GLU A 315 -23.01 -17.30 17.38
C GLU A 315 -22.32 -18.64 17.14
N LEU A 316 -21.09 -18.61 16.65
CA LEU A 316 -20.27 -19.80 16.41
C LEU A 316 -19.45 -20.23 17.64
N SER A 317 -19.57 -19.51 18.76
CA SER A 317 -18.79 -19.76 19.99
C SER A 317 -17.29 -19.88 19.74
N LEU A 318 -16.74 -19.04 18.87
CA LEU A 318 -15.32 -19.08 18.53
C LEU A 318 -14.47 -18.59 19.72
N PRO A 319 -13.30 -19.19 19.97
CA PRO A 319 -12.42 -18.82 21.09
C PRO A 319 -11.64 -17.52 20.82
N LEU A 320 -12.31 -16.50 20.29
CA LEU A 320 -11.75 -15.20 19.94
C LEU A 320 -12.34 -14.12 20.85
N HIS A 321 -11.49 -13.31 21.45
CA HIS A 321 -11.90 -12.12 22.18
C HIS A 321 -11.40 -10.87 21.48
N MET A 322 -12.20 -9.81 21.51
CA MET A 322 -11.84 -8.54 20.90
C MET A 322 -11.01 -7.71 21.89
N ASP A 323 -9.76 -7.42 21.53
CA ASP A 323 -8.84 -6.62 22.32
C ASP A 323 -9.07 -5.12 22.10
N LYS A 324 -9.27 -4.72 20.83
CA LYS A 324 -9.27 -3.31 20.44
C LYS A 324 -10.04 -3.09 19.15
N VAL A 325 -10.71 -1.94 19.06
CA VAL A 325 -11.27 -1.41 17.82
C VAL A 325 -10.72 0.00 17.61
N LEU A 326 -10.31 0.31 16.38
CA LEU A 326 -9.74 1.61 16.01
C LEU A 326 -10.31 2.09 14.69
N GLU A 327 -10.51 3.40 14.59
CA GLU A 327 -10.75 4.07 13.32
C GLU A 327 -9.40 4.54 12.74
N LEU A 328 -9.23 4.33 11.44
CA LEU A 328 -8.14 4.85 10.64
C LEU A 328 -8.69 5.87 9.66
N GLY A 329 -8.21 7.11 9.77
CA GLY A 329 -8.61 8.19 8.90
C GLY A 329 -7.54 9.27 8.78
N GLU A 330 -7.55 9.98 7.66
CA GLU A 330 -6.72 11.16 7.46
C GLU A 330 -7.05 12.21 8.52
N GLY A 331 -6.03 12.81 9.14
CA GLY A 331 -6.21 13.77 10.22
C GLY A 331 -6.61 13.20 11.58
N ILE A 332 -7.00 11.92 11.65
CA ILE A 332 -7.28 11.20 12.91
C ILE A 332 -6.08 10.33 13.28
N SER A 333 -5.72 9.39 12.41
CA SER A 333 -4.78 8.30 12.73
C SER A 333 -3.42 8.48 12.04
N SER A 334 -3.36 9.34 11.01
CA SER A 334 -2.13 9.70 10.31
C SER A 334 -1.62 11.11 10.63
N GLY A 335 -2.35 11.88 11.44
CA GLY A 335 -2.14 13.33 11.61
C GLY A 335 -2.57 14.13 10.38
N ARG A 336 -2.51 15.47 10.49
CA ARG A 336 -2.75 16.42 9.39
C ARG A 336 -1.43 16.97 8.87
N LYS A 337 -1.27 17.08 7.55
CA LYS A 337 -0.10 17.71 6.94
C LYS A 337 -0.26 19.22 6.86
N TRP A 338 0.85 19.94 7.02
CA TRP A 338 0.89 21.40 7.04
C TRP A 338 1.94 21.93 6.07
N ASP A 339 1.58 22.96 5.30
CA ASP A 339 2.51 23.83 4.57
C ASP A 339 3.08 24.83 5.57
N VAL A 340 4.38 24.72 5.86
CA VAL A 340 5.11 25.64 6.74
C VAL A 340 6.26 26.24 5.93
N ARG A 341 6.12 27.50 5.51
CA ARG A 341 7.12 28.19 4.69
C ARG A 341 7.15 29.69 4.93
N PHE A 342 8.32 30.28 4.74
CA PHE A 342 8.44 31.73 4.64
C PHE A 342 8.02 32.17 3.23
N VAL A 343 7.14 33.18 3.17
CA VAL A 343 6.74 33.84 1.92
C VAL A 343 7.05 35.32 2.02
N LYS A 344 7.47 35.92 0.91
CA LYS A 344 7.55 37.39 0.79
C LYS A 344 6.24 37.87 0.17
N PRO A 345 5.42 38.67 0.88
CA PRO A 345 4.21 39.24 0.31
C PRO A 345 4.56 40.04 -0.96
N ARG A 346 3.81 39.85 -2.05
CA ARG A 346 3.96 40.69 -3.24
C ARG A 346 3.42 42.08 -2.90
N LYS A 347 4.19 43.13 -3.21
CA LYS A 347 3.71 44.52 -3.13
C LYS A 347 2.52 44.65 -4.08
N SER A 348 1.37 45.12 -3.59
CA SER A 348 0.28 45.49 -4.49
C SER A 348 0.74 46.68 -5.32
N SER A 349 0.84 46.49 -6.64
CA SER A 349 0.99 47.61 -7.55
C SER A 349 -0.37 48.28 -7.67
N LEU A 350 -0.67 49.23 -6.79
CA LEU A 350 -1.68 50.24 -7.06
C LEU A 350 -1.18 51.06 -8.26
N SER A 351 -1.63 50.69 -9.46
CA SER A 351 -1.43 51.51 -10.64
C SER A 351 -2.29 52.76 -10.50
N THR A 352 -1.66 53.86 -10.11
CA THR A 352 -2.16 55.21 -10.34
C THR A 352 -2.19 55.44 -11.85
N ALA A 353 -3.33 55.18 -12.49
CA ALA A 353 -3.61 55.61 -13.85
C ALA A 353 -4.79 56.59 -13.81
N THR A 354 -4.46 57.85 -13.57
CA THR A 354 -5.33 59.00 -13.78
C THR A 354 -5.51 59.19 -15.28
N THR A 355 -6.70 58.92 -15.81
CA THR A 355 -7.14 59.55 -17.07
C THR A 355 -8.61 59.89 -16.99
N ASN A 356 -8.87 61.19 -17.01
CA ASN A 356 -10.18 61.83 -17.14
C ASN A 356 -11.01 61.27 -18.30
N ARG A 357 -12.30 61.06 -18.08
CA ARG A 357 -13.38 61.46 -19.01
C ARG A 357 -14.71 61.56 -18.29
N GLU A 358 -15.34 62.72 -18.45
CA GLU A 358 -16.52 63.19 -17.75
C GLU A 358 -17.84 62.60 -18.29
N THR A 359 -18.78 62.45 -17.34
CA THR A 359 -20.25 62.67 -17.42
C THR A 359 -21.09 62.08 -18.56
N LYS A 360 -22.08 61.27 -18.17
CA LYS A 360 -23.50 61.71 -18.20
C LYS A 360 -24.39 60.94 -17.22
N GLN A 361 -25.22 61.70 -16.53
CA GLN A 361 -26.22 61.36 -15.51
C GLN A 361 -27.39 60.52 -16.05
N THR A 362 -28.04 59.76 -15.15
CA THR A 362 -29.48 59.79 -14.75
C THR A 362 -29.80 58.44 -14.06
N SER A 363 -29.88 58.38 -12.73
CA SER A 363 -31.05 58.61 -11.84
C SER A 363 -31.85 57.33 -11.54
N ASP A 364 -31.84 56.96 -10.25
CA ASP A 364 -32.79 56.21 -9.42
C ASP A 364 -33.87 55.33 -10.08
N GLU A 365 -33.96 54.05 -9.67
CA GLU A 365 -34.96 53.58 -8.69
C GLU A 365 -34.94 52.06 -8.45
N GLN A 366 -34.96 51.70 -7.17
CA GLN A 366 -35.71 50.63 -6.49
C GLN A 366 -35.54 49.13 -6.89
N VAL A 367 -35.13 48.36 -5.88
CA VAL A 367 -35.31 46.91 -5.70
C VAL A 367 -36.79 46.65 -5.32
N PRO A 368 -37.42 45.52 -5.72
CA PRO A 368 -37.49 44.42 -4.76
C PRO A 368 -37.35 43.00 -5.34
N VAL A 369 -36.89 42.16 -4.41
CA VAL A 369 -36.80 40.71 -4.35
C VAL A 369 -38.11 40.00 -4.72
N VAL A 370 -38.04 38.95 -5.56
CA VAL A 370 -39.00 37.84 -5.53
C VAL A 370 -38.24 36.52 -5.70
N ALA A 371 -38.47 35.62 -4.75
CA ALA A 371 -37.94 34.26 -4.68
C ALA A 371 -38.86 33.28 -5.42
N SER A 372 -38.29 32.35 -6.20
CA SER A 372 -38.94 31.09 -6.58
C SER A 372 -37.91 29.99 -6.90
N ARG A 373 -37.91 28.93 -6.09
CA ARG A 373 -37.60 27.52 -6.46
C ARG A 373 -38.98 26.82 -6.63
N PRO A 374 -39.10 25.55 -7.09
CA PRO A 374 -38.16 24.56 -7.63
C PRO A 374 -38.63 24.06 -9.03
N GLU A 375 -37.96 23.16 -9.76
CA GLU A 375 -38.15 21.69 -9.76
C GLU A 375 -37.26 21.08 -10.89
N SER A 376 -36.46 20.06 -10.54
CA SER A 376 -36.48 18.69 -11.10
C SER A 376 -36.13 18.53 -12.58
N GLU A 377 -35.05 17.79 -12.87
CA GLU A 377 -35.10 16.71 -13.88
C GLU A 377 -33.88 15.76 -13.80
N THR A 378 -34.17 14.55 -14.27
CA THR A 378 -33.50 13.26 -14.18
C THR A 378 -32.39 13.02 -15.21
N GLY A 379 -31.39 12.17 -14.90
CA GLY A 379 -30.61 11.42 -15.91
C GLY A 379 -29.08 11.48 -15.75
N PRO A 380 -28.32 10.43 -16.15
CA PRO A 380 -27.03 10.04 -15.56
C PRO A 380 -25.82 10.63 -16.30
N PRO A 381 -24.59 10.50 -15.75
CA PRO A 381 -23.41 10.47 -16.62
C PRO A 381 -22.51 9.25 -16.37
N ASP A 382 -22.37 8.47 -17.44
CA ASP A 382 -21.17 7.74 -17.80
C ASP A 382 -20.14 8.74 -18.37
N GLY A 383 -18.83 8.45 -18.20
CA GLY A 383 -17.77 9.08 -19.00
C GLY A 383 -16.68 9.78 -18.20
N ALA A 384 -15.64 9.02 -17.85
CA ALA A 384 -14.36 9.54 -17.38
C ALA A 384 -13.74 10.48 -18.43
N ASN A 385 -13.77 11.77 -18.13
CA ASN A 385 -13.02 12.78 -18.87
C ASN A 385 -11.95 13.35 -17.95
N HIS A 386 -10.69 13.04 -18.24
CA HIS A 386 -9.53 13.66 -17.62
C HIS A 386 -9.52 15.15 -17.99
N LYS A 387 -9.87 16.01 -17.04
CA LYS A 387 -9.43 17.42 -17.04
C LYS A 387 -8.28 17.53 -16.06
N GLU A 388 -7.14 17.99 -16.56
CA GLU A 388 -6.06 18.54 -15.76
C GLU A 388 -6.67 19.67 -14.92
N VAL A 389 -6.65 19.49 -13.60
CA VAL A 389 -6.98 20.56 -12.66
C VAL A 389 -5.72 21.41 -12.58
N GLU A 390 -5.75 22.57 -13.23
CA GLU A 390 -4.85 23.66 -12.89
C GLU A 390 -5.11 24.02 -11.42
N ASP A 391 -4.05 24.15 -10.63
CA ASP A 391 -4.10 24.60 -9.24
C ASP A 391 -4.70 26.02 -9.20
N GLU A 392 -6.02 26.15 -9.08
CA GLU A 392 -6.64 27.41 -8.67
C GLU A 392 -6.35 27.60 -7.18
N GLU A 393 -5.50 28.60 -6.88
CA GLU A 393 -5.33 29.10 -5.52
C GLU A 393 -6.70 29.56 -4.98
N PRO A 394 -7.15 29.03 -3.82
CA PRO A 394 -8.40 29.49 -3.21
C PRO A 394 -8.27 30.95 -2.76
N PRO A 395 -9.39 31.70 -2.65
CA PRO A 395 -9.37 33.12 -2.36
C PRO A 395 -8.67 33.38 -1.01
N GLU A 396 -7.70 34.28 -1.03
CA GLU A 396 -6.98 34.73 0.17
C GLU A 396 -7.99 35.27 1.18
N SER A 397 -8.09 34.64 2.34
CA SER A 397 -8.84 35.19 3.47
C SER A 397 -8.12 36.44 3.97
N ASP A 398 -8.82 37.57 3.99
CA ASP A 398 -8.34 38.87 4.48
C ASP A 398 -7.82 38.77 5.92
N ILE A 399 -6.50 38.62 6.09
CA ILE A 399 -5.85 38.76 7.39
C ILE A 399 -5.50 40.24 7.57
N SER A 400 -6.37 40.95 8.30
CA SER A 400 -6.06 42.23 8.92
C SER A 400 -4.80 42.08 9.79
N SER A 401 -3.65 42.52 9.29
CA SER A 401 -2.46 42.74 10.11
C SER A 401 -1.69 43.96 9.63
N THR A 402 -1.39 44.82 10.60
CA THR A 402 -0.54 46.00 10.56
C THR A 402 0.74 45.78 9.73
N THR A 403 0.91 46.60 8.70
CA THR A 403 1.98 46.58 7.72
C THR A 403 3.35 46.95 8.34
N GLN A 404 4.23 45.95 8.51
CA GLN A 404 5.68 46.16 8.35
C GLN A 404 6.03 45.71 6.93
N ASP A 405 6.09 46.67 6.00
CA ASP A 405 6.28 46.39 4.58
C ASP A 405 7.57 45.62 4.30
N GLY A 406 7.43 44.42 3.72
CA GLY A 406 8.52 43.64 3.12
C GLY A 406 9.20 42.60 4.01
N GLN A 407 8.79 42.41 5.26
CA GLN A 407 9.31 41.31 6.07
C GLN A 407 8.73 39.96 5.62
N PRO A 408 9.55 38.88 5.57
CA PRO A 408 9.06 37.56 5.24
C PRO A 408 8.03 37.10 6.28
N VAL A 409 6.84 36.74 5.82
CA VAL A 409 5.74 36.24 6.67
C VAL A 409 5.82 34.71 6.70
N MET A 410 5.58 34.13 7.87
CA MET A 410 5.46 32.69 8.02
C MET A 410 4.04 32.26 7.66
N VAL A 411 3.92 31.38 6.67
CA VAL A 411 2.67 30.68 6.33
C VAL A 411 2.67 29.35 7.05
N CYS A 412 1.61 29.10 7.82
CA CYS A 412 1.33 27.83 8.50
C CYS A 412 -0.12 27.47 8.21
N ARG A 413 -0.37 26.59 7.24
CA ARG A 413 -1.74 26.16 6.89
C ARG A 413 -1.83 24.66 6.64
N PRO A 414 -2.97 24.02 6.93
CA PRO A 414 -3.17 22.62 6.57
C PRO A 414 -3.14 22.48 5.06
N LEU A 415 -2.56 21.38 4.57
CA LEU A 415 -2.68 21.00 3.17
C LEU A 415 -4.12 20.54 2.93
N VAL A 416 -4.81 21.20 1.99
CA VAL A 416 -6.19 20.91 1.59
C VAL A 416 -6.19 20.52 0.11
N GLY A 417 -7.08 19.62 -0.30
CA GLY A 417 -7.16 19.16 -1.69
C GLY A 417 -6.08 18.14 -2.11
N GLU A 418 -5.23 17.68 -1.18
CA GLU A 418 -4.51 16.42 -1.40
C GLU A 418 -5.53 15.28 -1.63
N ARG A 419 -5.16 14.27 -2.43
CA ARG A 419 -6.03 13.11 -2.72
C ARG A 419 -6.69 12.61 -1.44
N THR A 420 -8.01 12.74 -1.34
CA THR A 420 -8.76 12.28 -0.17
C THR A 420 -8.51 10.79 0.02
N PHE A 421 -7.87 10.45 1.14
CA PHE A 421 -7.61 9.07 1.49
C PHE A 421 -8.83 8.53 2.24
N GLY A 422 -9.52 7.54 1.67
CA GLY A 422 -10.60 6.84 2.38
C GLY A 422 -10.10 6.28 3.72
N GLY A 423 -10.95 6.32 4.75
CA GLY A 423 -10.67 5.71 6.05
C GLY A 423 -11.13 4.25 6.12
N GLY A 424 -11.03 3.67 7.32
CA GLY A 424 -11.55 2.36 7.63
C GLY A 424 -11.44 2.05 9.12
N PHE A 425 -12.01 0.93 9.55
CA PHE A 425 -12.00 0.48 10.93
C PHE A 425 -11.19 -0.82 11.03
N ILE A 426 -10.48 -0.95 12.15
CA ILE A 426 -9.74 -2.14 12.52
C ILE A 426 -10.38 -2.75 13.75
N ALA A 427 -10.58 -4.07 13.74
CA ALA A 427 -10.78 -4.85 14.95
C ALA A 427 -9.59 -5.80 15.15
N LEU A 428 -9.01 -5.78 16.35
CA LEU A 428 -8.01 -6.73 16.81
C LEU A 428 -8.69 -7.76 17.71
N PHE A 429 -8.69 -9.01 17.27
CA PHE A 429 -9.08 -10.17 18.05
C PHE A 429 -7.85 -10.96 18.48
N ARG A 430 -7.98 -11.72 19.56
CA ARG A 430 -6.96 -12.66 20.02
C ARG A 430 -7.60 -14.01 20.32
N LYS A 431 -6.96 -15.08 19.86
CA LYS A 431 -7.38 -16.44 20.19
C LYS A 431 -6.98 -16.77 21.63
N THR A 432 -7.93 -17.32 22.38
CA THR A 432 -7.71 -17.83 23.73
C THR A 432 -8.29 -19.22 23.82
N SER A 433 -7.41 -20.23 23.88
CA SER A 433 -7.79 -21.62 24.06
C SER A 433 -8.64 -21.79 25.33
N PRO A 434 -9.50 -22.82 25.40
CA PRO A 434 -10.27 -23.11 26.62
C PRO A 434 -9.37 -23.26 27.87
N ALA A 435 -8.17 -23.81 27.72
CA ALA A 435 -7.19 -23.94 28.79
C ALA A 435 -6.70 -22.57 29.27
N SER A 436 -6.29 -21.69 28.36
CA SER A 436 -5.86 -20.32 28.70
C SER A 436 -7.02 -19.48 29.25
N ALA A 437 -8.24 -19.69 28.77
CA ALA A 437 -9.43 -19.03 29.28
C ALA A 437 -9.73 -19.45 30.74
N ALA A 438 -9.58 -20.73 31.07
CA ALA A 438 -9.73 -21.25 32.43
C ALA A 438 -8.69 -20.65 33.39
N LEU A 439 -7.41 -20.62 32.98
CA LEU A 439 -6.34 -19.99 33.76
C LEU A 439 -6.58 -18.48 33.95
N ALA A 440 -7.05 -17.78 32.92
CA ALA A 440 -7.41 -16.37 33.03
C ALA A 440 -8.60 -16.15 33.99
N ALA A 441 -9.57 -17.06 34.03
CA ALA A 441 -10.68 -17.01 34.98
C ALA A 441 -10.20 -17.22 36.43
N GLU A 442 -9.34 -18.22 36.66
CA GLU A 442 -8.72 -18.48 37.96
C GLU A 442 -7.90 -17.26 38.44
N TRP A 443 -7.09 -16.67 37.57
CA TRP A 443 -6.32 -15.48 37.88
C TRP A 443 -7.21 -14.29 38.30
N ARG A 444 -8.32 -14.04 37.58
CA ARG A 444 -9.28 -12.97 37.93
C ARG A 444 -9.94 -13.22 39.30
N GLN A 445 -10.30 -14.45 39.60
CA GLN A 445 -10.85 -14.82 40.91
C GLN A 445 -9.84 -14.53 42.03
N GLY A 446 -8.56 -14.86 41.83
CA GLY A 446 -7.48 -14.55 42.76
C GLY A 446 -7.30 -13.04 43.03
N GLN A 447 -7.43 -12.20 41.99
CA GLN A 447 -7.31 -10.73 42.14
C GLN A 447 -8.47 -10.11 42.90
N THR A 448 -9.71 -10.53 42.61
CA THR A 448 -10.91 -10.01 43.33
C THR A 448 -10.90 -10.37 44.81
N GLY A 449 -10.39 -11.55 45.17
CA GLY A 449 -10.18 -11.95 46.57
C GLY A 449 -9.11 -11.11 47.28
N ARG A 450 -8.04 -10.74 46.57
CA ARG A 450 -6.94 -9.89 47.10
C ARG A 450 -7.39 -8.43 47.30
N ALA A 451 -8.21 -7.89 46.39
CA ALA A 451 -8.80 -6.56 46.53
C ALA A 451 -9.77 -6.47 47.72
N LYS A 452 -10.60 -7.49 47.96
CA LYS A 452 -11.49 -7.54 49.14
C LYS A 452 -10.74 -7.62 50.47
N ARG A 453 -9.56 -8.24 50.51
CA ARG A 453 -8.72 -8.31 51.72
C ARG A 453 -7.89 -7.05 51.99
N ARG A 454 -7.67 -6.21 50.98
CA ARG A 454 -6.88 -4.98 51.10
C ARG A 454 -7.72 -3.76 51.52
N ASN A 455 -9.04 -3.86 51.41
CA ASN A 455 -10.02 -2.86 51.86
C ASN A 455 -10.71 -3.24 53.20
N ARG A 456 -10.18 -4.24 53.90
CA ARG A 456 -10.48 -4.55 55.31
C ARG A 456 -9.21 -4.30 56.10
#